data_AF-A0A0L7KRR9-F1
#
_entry.id   AF-A0A0L7KRR9-F1
#
_cell.length_a   1.000
_cell.length_b   1.000
_cell.length_c   1.000
_cell.angle_alpha   90.00
_cell.angle_beta   90.00
_cell.angle_gamma   90.00
#
_symmetry.space_group_name_H-M   'P 1'
#
loop_
_entity.id
_entity.type
_entity.pdbx_description
1 polymer ?
#
loop_
_entity_poly.entity_id
_entity_poly.type
_entity_poly.pdbx_seq_one_letter_code
_entity_poly.pdbx_strand_id
1 'polypeptide(L)'
;MSSATEESASAFKEMSFAEKQAERMKRLRTLHNARNEARTQNHQEVVAEEARNKLPPNYEAKRRQAEWLMDDQKKREETQSQGKDYDRVKLLNISATEAERLERKKKKKNPDQGFSTYEQATVRQYNRLVKNMPAADMEQYERQKQKYGDAFYGGPNVIIHGMHEDKKDAVDKMVNDLEGQIAKRGKYSRRRTHNDDADIDYINERNAKFNKKLERFYGEHTAEIKQNLERGTAI
;
A
#
# COMPACT_ATOMS: atom_id res chain seq x y z
N MET A 1 -55.55 -30.53 5.14
CA MET A 1 -55.58 -31.15 3.79
C MET A 1 -54.83 -32.46 3.89
N SER A 2 -55.59 -33.55 3.74
CA SER A 2 -55.18 -34.94 3.82
C SER A 2 -54.24 -35.31 2.68
N SER A 3 -53.15 -36.04 2.95
CA SER A 3 -52.50 -36.88 1.93
C SER A 3 -51.92 -38.12 2.59
N ALA A 4 -52.79 -39.13 2.63
CA ALA A 4 -52.58 -40.56 2.75
C ALA A 4 -51.11 -41.04 2.82
N THR A 5 -50.77 -41.63 3.96
CA THR A 5 -49.75 -42.66 4.08
C THR A 5 -50.23 -43.91 3.34
N GLU A 6 -49.92 -44.03 2.06
CA GLU A 6 -50.05 -45.28 1.33
C GLU A 6 -48.84 -46.17 1.67
N GLU A 7 -49.05 -47.05 2.66
CA GLU A 7 -48.28 -48.28 2.81
C GLU A 7 -48.53 -49.16 1.58
N SER A 8 -47.76 -48.95 0.51
CA SER A 8 -47.78 -49.84 -0.64
C SER A 8 -47.02 -51.12 -0.30
N ALA A 9 -47.76 -52.11 0.22
CA ALA A 9 -47.33 -53.49 0.28
C ALA A 9 -46.90 -53.95 -1.12
N SER A 10 -45.59 -53.99 -1.37
CA SER A 10 -45.05 -54.52 -2.61
C SER A 10 -45.25 -56.03 -2.61
N ALA A 11 -46.24 -56.50 -3.39
CA ALA A 11 -46.42 -57.90 -3.71
C ALA A 11 -45.09 -58.50 -4.22
N PHE A 12 -44.53 -59.46 -3.49
CA PHE A 12 -43.33 -60.18 -3.88
C PHE A 12 -43.64 -61.02 -5.12
N LYS A 13 -43.36 -60.47 -6.30
CA LYS A 13 -43.30 -61.26 -7.54
C LYS A 13 -42.11 -62.20 -7.40
N GLU A 14 -42.36 -63.52 -7.43
CA GLU A 14 -41.30 -64.52 -7.33
C GLU A 14 -40.41 -64.47 -8.57
N MET A 15 -39.40 -63.61 -8.52
CA MET A 15 -38.39 -63.49 -9.56
C MET A 15 -37.61 -64.80 -9.69
N SER A 16 -37.35 -65.22 -10.93
CA SER A 16 -36.52 -66.39 -11.21
C SER A 16 -35.14 -66.21 -10.58
N PHE A 17 -34.49 -67.31 -10.20
CA PHE A 17 -33.13 -67.28 -9.64
C PHE A 17 -32.15 -66.48 -10.54
N ALA A 18 -32.30 -66.57 -11.86
CA ALA A 18 -31.50 -65.82 -12.83
C ALA A 18 -31.77 -64.30 -12.79
N GLU A 19 -33.02 -63.90 -12.58
CA GLU A 19 -33.42 -62.49 -12.47
C GLU A 19 -32.96 -61.88 -11.13
N LYS A 20 -33.09 -62.64 -10.02
CA LYS A 20 -32.53 -62.27 -8.71
C LYS A 20 -31.00 -62.11 -8.77
N GLN A 21 -30.32 -62.99 -9.51
CA GLN A 21 -28.88 -62.88 -9.73
C GLN A 21 -28.52 -61.67 -10.60
N ALA A 22 -29.30 -61.38 -11.64
CA ALA A 22 -29.09 -60.20 -12.49
C ALA A 22 -29.31 -58.89 -11.72
N GLU A 23 -30.33 -58.80 -10.86
CA GLU A 23 -30.53 -57.65 -9.96
C GLU A 23 -29.42 -57.51 -8.94
N ARG A 24 -28.97 -58.62 -8.34
CA ARG A 24 -27.81 -58.63 -7.44
C ARG A 24 -26.55 -58.11 -8.14
N MET A 25 -26.32 -58.49 -9.40
CA MET A 25 -25.19 -58.00 -10.20
C MET A 25 -25.34 -56.53 -10.63
N LYS A 26 -26.56 -56.07 -10.93
CA LYS A 26 -26.83 -54.64 -11.18
C LYS A 26 -26.57 -53.80 -9.93
N ARG A 27 -27.07 -54.24 -8.77
CA ARG A 27 -26.82 -53.60 -7.48
C ARG A 27 -25.33 -53.60 -7.12
N LEU A 28 -24.61 -54.67 -7.44
CA LEU A 28 -23.16 -54.72 -7.27
C LEU A 28 -22.45 -53.66 -8.15
N ARG A 29 -22.85 -53.52 -9.42
CA ARG A 29 -22.31 -52.49 -10.32
C ARG A 29 -22.61 -51.07 -9.85
N THR A 30 -23.83 -50.80 -9.39
CA THR A 30 -24.16 -49.47 -8.86
C THR A 30 -23.36 -49.16 -7.59
N LEU A 31 -23.17 -50.13 -6.70
CA LEU A 31 -22.28 -49.99 -5.54
C LEU A 31 -20.82 -49.76 -5.95
N HIS A 32 -20.33 -50.44 -6.99
CA HIS A 32 -18.99 -50.19 -7.52
C HIS A 32 -18.84 -48.79 -8.11
N ASN A 33 -19.84 -48.30 -8.86
CA ASN A 33 -19.84 -46.94 -9.40
C ASN A 33 -19.89 -45.91 -8.29
N ALA A 34 -20.81 -46.04 -7.33
CA ALA A 34 -20.90 -45.15 -6.17
C ALA A 34 -19.60 -45.15 -5.34
N ARG A 35 -18.94 -46.31 -5.18
CA ARG A 35 -17.63 -46.40 -4.53
C ARG A 35 -16.55 -45.67 -5.32
N ASN A 36 -16.55 -45.79 -6.65
CA ASN A 36 -15.58 -45.12 -7.51
C ASN A 36 -15.83 -43.60 -7.54
N GLU A 37 -17.08 -43.16 -7.61
CA GLU A 37 -17.49 -41.75 -7.50
C GLU A 37 -17.06 -41.15 -6.16
N ALA A 38 -17.35 -41.84 -5.05
CA ALA A 38 -16.90 -41.41 -3.72
C ALA A 38 -15.38 -41.31 -3.63
N ARG A 39 -14.63 -42.28 -4.22
CA ARG A 39 -13.17 -42.20 -4.29
C ARG A 39 -12.70 -40.99 -5.07
N THR A 40 -13.31 -40.68 -6.22
CA THR A 40 -12.94 -39.51 -7.04
C THR A 40 -13.27 -38.20 -6.35
N GLN A 41 -14.44 -38.07 -5.73
CA GLN A 41 -14.85 -36.87 -4.98
C GLN A 41 -13.93 -36.64 -3.77
N ASN A 42 -13.66 -37.69 -2.99
CA ASN A 42 -12.72 -37.59 -1.87
C ASN A 42 -11.33 -37.15 -2.33
N HIS A 43 -10.84 -37.69 -3.45
CA HIS A 43 -9.55 -37.26 -3.99
C HIS A 43 -9.57 -35.80 -4.46
N GLN A 44 -10.63 -35.36 -5.13
CA GLN A 44 -10.80 -33.96 -5.54
C GLN A 44 -10.85 -33.00 -4.35
N GLU A 45 -11.58 -33.36 -3.29
CA GLU A 45 -11.65 -32.55 -2.06
C GLU A 45 -10.31 -32.49 -1.33
N VAL A 46 -9.58 -33.61 -1.22
CA VAL A 46 -8.23 -33.62 -0.63
C VAL A 46 -7.28 -32.72 -1.42
N VAL A 47 -7.33 -32.78 -2.76
CA VAL A 47 -6.51 -31.92 -3.62
C VAL A 47 -6.94 -30.46 -3.51
N ALA A 48 -8.24 -30.16 -3.40
CA ALA A 48 -8.75 -28.80 -3.23
C ALA A 48 -8.38 -28.23 -1.85
N GLU A 49 -8.41 -29.04 -0.80
CA GLU A 49 -7.93 -28.66 0.53
C GLU A 49 -6.43 -28.42 0.56
N GLU A 50 -5.64 -29.31 -0.04
CA GLU A 50 -4.19 -29.10 -0.18
C GLU A 50 -3.90 -27.82 -0.98
N ALA A 51 -4.65 -27.57 -2.05
CA ALA A 51 -4.55 -26.33 -2.81
C ALA A 51 -4.90 -25.11 -1.95
N ARG A 52 -6.00 -25.14 -1.18
CA ARG A 52 -6.39 -24.07 -0.25
C ARG A 52 -5.32 -23.82 0.81
N ASN A 53 -4.75 -24.88 1.38
CA ASN A 53 -3.70 -24.79 2.40
C ASN A 53 -2.36 -24.30 1.84
N LYS A 54 -2.08 -24.60 0.56
CA LYS A 54 -0.89 -24.12 -0.16
C LYS A 54 -1.01 -22.65 -0.58
N LEU A 55 -2.21 -22.09 -0.61
CA LEU A 55 -2.40 -20.69 -0.94
C LEU A 55 -1.82 -19.79 0.15
N PRO A 56 -1.12 -18.71 -0.22
CA PRO A 56 -0.71 -17.70 0.75
C PRO A 56 -1.93 -17.08 1.45
N PRO A 57 -1.83 -16.71 2.74
CA PRO A 57 -2.92 -16.06 3.48
C PRO A 57 -3.51 -14.82 2.80
N ASN A 58 -2.76 -14.15 1.93
CA ASN A 58 -3.17 -12.94 1.20
C ASN A 58 -3.83 -13.21 -0.17
N TYR A 59 -4.00 -14.48 -0.57
CA TYR A 59 -4.46 -14.84 -1.91
C TYR A 59 -5.85 -14.27 -2.25
N GLU A 60 -6.81 -14.41 -1.34
CA GLU A 60 -8.18 -13.89 -1.56
C GLU A 60 -8.21 -12.37 -1.68
N ALA A 61 -7.41 -11.67 -0.88
CA ALA A 61 -7.29 -10.22 -0.97
C ALA A 61 -6.70 -9.80 -2.34
N LYS A 62 -5.69 -10.52 -2.82
CA LYS A 62 -5.10 -10.31 -4.15
C LYS A 62 -6.09 -10.62 -5.27
N ARG A 63 -6.87 -11.69 -5.14
CA ARG A 63 -7.93 -12.07 -6.10
C ARG A 63 -9.01 -10.98 -6.17
N ARG A 64 -9.53 -10.55 -5.02
CA ARG A 64 -10.50 -9.45 -4.94
C ARG A 64 -9.98 -8.15 -5.53
N GLN A 65 -8.70 -7.85 -5.33
CA GLN A 65 -8.07 -6.68 -5.93
C GLN A 65 -7.98 -6.81 -7.46
N ALA A 66 -7.65 -7.99 -7.98
CA ALA A 66 -7.62 -8.26 -9.41
C ALA A 66 -9.03 -8.17 -10.03
N GLU A 67 -10.03 -8.79 -9.41
CA GLU A 67 -11.44 -8.69 -9.82
C GLU A 67 -11.90 -7.23 -9.86
N TRP A 68 -11.61 -6.47 -8.80
CA TRP A 68 -11.93 -5.04 -8.74
C TRP A 68 -11.24 -4.22 -9.85
N LEU A 69 -9.97 -4.50 -10.16
CA LEU A 69 -9.24 -3.83 -11.24
C LEU A 69 -9.84 -4.13 -12.61
N MET A 70 -10.20 -5.40 -12.87
CA MET A 70 -10.83 -5.79 -14.13
C MET A 70 -12.21 -5.16 -14.28
N ASP A 71 -12.99 -5.11 -13.20
CA ASP A 71 -14.32 -4.47 -13.22
C ASP A 71 -14.22 -2.95 -13.38
N ASP A 72 -13.23 -2.28 -12.75
CA ASP A 72 -13.00 -0.84 -12.94
C ASP A 72 -12.57 -0.53 -14.38
N GLN A 73 -11.72 -1.37 -14.99
CA GLN A 73 -11.34 -1.25 -16.41
C GLN A 73 -12.55 -1.42 -17.34
N LYS A 74 -13.35 -2.48 -17.16
CA LYS A 74 -14.57 -2.71 -17.96
C LYS A 74 -15.52 -1.52 -17.88
N LYS A 75 -15.77 -0.99 -16.68
CA LYS A 75 -16.64 0.19 -16.51
C LYS A 75 -16.06 1.44 -17.17
N ARG A 76 -14.72 1.61 -17.16
CA ARG A 76 -14.05 2.71 -17.86
C ARG A 76 -14.22 2.59 -19.38
N GLU A 77 -14.07 1.40 -19.94
CA GLU A 77 -14.28 1.13 -21.37
C GLU A 77 -15.76 1.31 -21.78
N GLU A 78 -16.70 0.82 -20.99
CA GLU A 78 -18.15 1.00 -21.20
C GLU A 78 -18.55 2.47 -21.16
N THR A 79 -18.04 3.25 -20.19
CA THR A 79 -18.34 4.69 -20.09
C THR A 79 -17.67 5.50 -21.20
N GLN A 80 -16.45 5.13 -21.60
CA GLN A 80 -15.74 5.76 -22.71
C GLN A 80 -16.43 5.48 -24.06
N SER A 81 -16.94 4.26 -24.29
CA SER A 81 -17.73 3.94 -25.49
C SER A 81 -19.07 4.68 -25.54
N GLN A 82 -19.66 5.00 -24.37
CA GLN A 82 -20.81 5.90 -24.26
C GLN A 82 -20.44 7.40 -24.39
N GLY A 83 -19.16 7.74 -24.58
CA GLY A 83 -18.67 9.11 -24.70
C GLY A 83 -18.71 9.93 -23.40
N LYS A 84 -18.80 9.27 -22.24
CA LYS A 84 -18.83 9.92 -20.92
C LYS A 84 -17.49 9.80 -20.21
N ASP A 85 -17.20 10.78 -19.36
CA ASP A 85 -16.04 10.74 -18.46
C ASP A 85 -16.33 9.83 -17.25
N TYR A 86 -15.56 8.73 -17.15
CA TYR A 86 -15.69 7.73 -16.08
C TYR A 86 -15.56 8.34 -14.68
N ASP A 87 -14.61 9.26 -14.48
CA ASP A 87 -14.34 9.80 -13.16
C ASP A 87 -15.51 10.68 -12.68
N ARG A 88 -16.17 11.38 -13.61
CA ARG A 88 -17.39 12.14 -13.32
C ARG A 88 -18.57 11.23 -12.98
N VAL A 89 -18.80 10.16 -13.76
CA VAL A 89 -19.88 9.19 -13.50
C VAL A 89 -19.69 8.50 -12.15
N LYS A 90 -18.45 8.17 -11.81
CA LYS A 90 -18.10 7.59 -10.51
C LYS A 90 -18.41 8.55 -9.36
N LEU A 91 -18.07 9.84 -9.50
CA LEU A 91 -18.35 10.86 -8.49
C LEU A 91 -19.85 11.10 -8.27
N LEU A 92 -20.69 10.98 -9.31
CA LEU A 92 -22.14 11.12 -9.18
C LEU A 92 -22.77 10.08 -8.25
N ASN A 93 -22.19 8.88 -8.18
CA ASN A 93 -22.68 7.79 -7.34
C ASN A 93 -22.15 7.83 -5.90
N ILE A 94 -21.22 8.75 -5.59
CA ILE A 94 -20.63 8.87 -4.25
C ILE A 94 -21.43 9.89 -3.44
N SER A 95 -21.91 9.48 -2.27
CA SER A 95 -22.60 10.38 -1.34
C SER A 95 -21.64 11.43 -0.74
N ALA A 96 -22.15 12.60 -0.36
CA ALA A 96 -21.33 13.67 0.22
C ALA A 96 -20.55 13.23 1.48
N THR A 97 -21.16 12.41 2.34
CA THR A 97 -20.53 11.87 3.55
C THR A 97 -19.43 10.86 3.24
N GLU A 98 -19.60 10.06 2.18
CA GLU A 98 -18.58 9.14 1.69
C GLU A 98 -17.42 9.90 1.02
N ALA A 99 -17.71 10.94 0.25
CA ALA A 99 -16.70 11.81 -0.35
C ALA A 99 -15.81 12.46 0.72
N GLU A 100 -16.39 13.00 1.79
CA GLU A 100 -15.64 13.57 2.92
C GLU A 100 -14.77 12.52 3.62
N ARG A 101 -15.31 11.32 3.86
CA ARG A 101 -14.56 10.21 4.46
C ARG A 101 -13.38 9.79 3.57
N LEU A 102 -13.59 9.73 2.25
CA LEU A 102 -12.55 9.42 1.27
C LEU A 102 -11.49 10.53 1.25
N GLU A 103 -11.89 11.80 1.31
CA GLU A 103 -10.98 12.93 1.38
C GLU A 103 -10.11 12.91 2.64
N ARG A 104 -10.69 12.62 3.81
CA ARG A 104 -9.94 12.44 5.07
C ARG A 104 -8.95 11.28 5.00
N LYS A 105 -9.29 10.21 4.26
CA LYS A 105 -8.41 9.07 4.02
C LYS A 105 -7.33 9.35 2.97
N LYS A 106 -7.49 10.35 2.10
CA LYS A 106 -6.45 10.75 1.15
C LYS A 106 -5.24 11.27 1.92
N LYS A 107 -4.09 10.65 1.69
CA LYS A 107 -2.82 11.15 2.24
C LYS A 107 -2.56 12.54 1.64
N LYS A 108 -2.45 13.56 2.50
CA LYS A 108 -2.00 14.90 2.09
C LYS A 108 -0.62 14.76 1.42
N LYS A 109 -0.54 15.06 0.12
CA LYS A 109 0.71 15.01 -0.64
C LYS A 109 1.45 16.34 -0.42
N ASN A 110 2.69 16.29 0.07
CA ASN A 110 3.59 17.44 0.15
C ASN A 110 4.88 17.10 -0.63
N PRO A 111 4.82 17.04 -1.98
CA PRO A 111 5.98 16.76 -2.81
C PRO A 111 7.05 17.84 -2.64
N ASP A 112 8.31 17.45 -2.77
CA ASP A 112 9.43 18.39 -2.80
C ASP A 112 9.50 19.04 -4.19
N GLN A 113 9.36 20.36 -4.25
CA GLN A 113 9.40 21.12 -5.51
C GLN A 113 10.82 21.47 -5.95
N GLY A 114 11.83 21.08 -5.17
CA GLY A 114 13.22 21.44 -5.38
C GLY A 114 13.68 22.57 -4.48
N PHE A 115 14.98 22.83 -4.52
CA PHE A 115 15.60 23.88 -3.72
C PHE A 115 15.45 25.24 -4.42
N SER A 116 14.80 26.18 -3.75
CA SER A 116 14.65 27.58 -4.17
C SER A 116 15.52 28.51 -3.32
N THR A 117 15.20 28.65 -2.04
CA THR A 117 15.93 29.45 -1.06
C THR A 117 16.09 28.70 0.26
N TYR A 118 17.10 29.09 1.04
CA TYR A 118 17.29 28.53 2.38
C TYR A 118 16.11 28.83 3.30
N GLU A 119 15.47 30.00 3.17
CA GLU A 119 14.28 30.36 3.96
C GLU A 119 13.08 29.45 3.69
N GLN A 120 12.79 29.14 2.42
CA GLN A 120 11.69 28.23 2.11
C GLN A 120 11.98 26.81 2.63
N ALA A 121 13.24 26.37 2.54
CA ALA A 121 13.66 25.09 3.09
C ALA A 121 13.54 25.03 4.62
N THR A 122 13.91 26.11 5.34
CA THR A 122 13.78 26.20 6.80
C THR A 122 12.33 26.25 7.23
N VAL A 123 11.47 27.02 6.54
CA VAL A 123 10.02 27.05 6.81
C VAL A 123 9.40 25.66 6.62
N ARG A 124 9.76 24.94 5.55
CA ARG A 124 9.27 23.57 5.33
C ARG A 124 9.75 22.60 6.41
N GLN A 125 11.00 22.71 6.84
CA GLN A 125 11.53 21.94 7.96
C GLN A 125 10.78 22.26 9.26
N TYR A 126 10.60 23.54 9.58
CA TYR A 126 9.92 24.01 10.78
C TYR A 126 8.47 23.48 10.84
N ASN A 127 7.69 23.66 9.77
CA ASN A 127 6.32 23.16 9.70
C ASN A 127 6.24 21.63 9.91
N ARG A 128 7.23 20.88 9.41
CA ARG A 128 7.34 19.44 9.65
C ARG A 128 7.67 19.12 11.11
N LEU A 129 8.56 19.87 11.74
CA LEU A 129 8.92 19.68 13.16
C LEU A 129 7.72 20.00 14.05
N VAL A 130 7.06 21.14 13.85
CA VAL A 130 5.86 21.54 14.59
C VAL A 130 4.77 20.48 14.49
N LYS A 131 4.52 19.93 13.30
CA LYS A 131 3.53 18.86 13.12
C LYS A 131 3.92 17.54 13.81
N ASN A 132 5.21 17.29 13.95
CA ASN A 132 5.73 16.08 14.58
C ASN A 132 5.90 16.22 16.10
N MET A 133 5.78 17.43 16.65
CA MET A 133 5.85 17.63 18.09
C MET A 133 4.73 16.86 18.79
N PRO A 134 5.00 16.26 19.96
CA PRO A 134 3.96 15.63 20.74
C PRO A 134 2.89 16.65 21.12
N ALA A 135 1.66 16.19 21.28
CA ALA A 135 0.58 17.02 21.79
C ALA A 135 0.97 17.64 23.13
N ALA A 136 0.56 18.89 23.36
CA ALA A 136 0.82 19.58 24.61
C ALA A 136 0.14 18.82 25.76
N ASP A 137 0.89 18.60 26.84
CA ASP A 137 0.37 18.06 28.08
C ASP A 137 -0.38 19.18 28.81
N MET A 138 -1.71 19.11 28.75
CA MET A 138 -2.59 20.14 29.30
C MET A 138 -2.49 20.25 30.82
N GLU A 139 -2.23 19.15 31.54
CA GLU A 139 -2.08 19.17 33.00
C GLU A 139 -0.79 19.90 33.39
N GLN A 140 0.31 19.62 32.68
CA GLN A 140 1.58 20.32 32.90
C GLN A 140 1.47 21.80 32.52
N TYR A 141 0.68 22.12 31.49
CA TYR A 141 0.41 23.50 31.09
C TYR A 141 -0.37 24.25 32.17
N GLU A 142 -1.44 23.67 32.71
CA GLU A 142 -2.25 24.28 33.78
C GLU A 142 -1.43 24.45 35.06
N ARG A 143 -0.62 23.47 35.44
CA ARG A 143 0.28 23.57 36.60
C ARG A 143 1.30 24.70 36.43
N GLN A 144 1.85 24.87 35.24
CA GLN A 144 2.75 25.99 34.95
C GLN A 144 2.02 27.34 34.96
N LYS A 145 0.82 27.40 34.39
CA LYS A 145 -0.03 28.60 34.44
C LYS A 145 -0.32 29.03 35.88
N GLN A 146 -0.65 28.10 36.76
CA GLN A 146 -0.84 28.39 38.18
C GLN A 146 0.46 28.82 38.87
N LYS A 147 1.60 28.18 38.56
CA LYS A 147 2.91 28.52 39.15
C LYS A 147 3.36 29.94 38.79
N TYR A 148 3.21 30.34 37.53
CA TYR A 148 3.73 31.62 37.04
C TYR A 148 2.68 32.75 37.09
N GLY A 149 1.39 32.46 37.24
CA GLY A 149 0.33 33.48 37.34
C GLY A 149 0.33 34.43 36.15
N ASP A 150 0.30 35.74 36.40
CA ASP A 150 0.35 36.78 35.36
C ASP A 150 1.66 36.76 34.56
N ALA A 151 2.76 36.28 35.15
CA ALA A 151 4.03 36.17 34.45
C ALA A 151 4.00 35.10 33.34
N PHE A 152 3.05 34.16 33.38
CA PHE A 152 2.91 33.09 32.40
C PHE A 152 2.71 33.61 30.96
N TYR A 153 2.01 34.73 30.81
CA TYR A 153 1.63 35.29 29.52
C TYR A 153 2.69 36.22 28.92
N GLY A 154 3.81 36.48 29.61
CA GLY A 154 4.92 37.26 29.07
C GLY A 154 4.54 38.71 28.73
N GLY A 155 3.87 39.40 29.66
CA GLY A 155 3.56 40.82 29.50
C GLY A 155 4.81 41.70 29.35
N PRO A 156 4.65 42.98 28.94
CA PRO A 156 5.74 43.87 28.51
C PRO A 156 6.91 44.03 29.49
N ASN A 157 6.66 43.86 30.80
CA ASN A 157 7.64 44.10 31.87
C ASN A 157 7.87 42.87 32.77
N VAL A 158 7.59 41.66 32.29
CA VAL A 158 7.74 40.43 33.08
C VAL A 158 9.13 39.83 32.86
N ILE A 159 9.92 39.70 33.93
CA ILE A 159 11.20 38.98 33.89
C ILE A 159 10.94 37.50 34.23
N ILE A 160 10.83 36.66 33.20
CA ILE A 160 10.64 35.20 33.33
C ILE A 160 11.98 34.46 33.42
N HIS A 161 13.06 35.10 32.99
CA HIS A 161 14.38 34.48 32.92
C HIS A 161 14.89 34.12 34.32
N GLY A 162 15.19 32.84 34.55
CA GLY A 162 15.60 32.29 35.85
C GLY A 162 14.48 31.67 36.69
N MET A 163 13.21 31.79 36.30
CA MET A 163 12.08 31.18 37.01
C MET A 163 11.78 29.73 36.58
N HIS A 164 12.26 29.35 35.39
CA HIS A 164 12.07 28.02 34.81
C HIS A 164 13.30 27.14 35.04
N GLU A 165 13.06 25.94 35.52
CA GLU A 165 14.07 24.89 35.62
C GLU A 165 13.67 23.76 34.68
N ASP A 166 14.56 23.44 33.74
CA ASP A 166 14.32 22.40 32.75
C ASP A 166 14.32 21.01 33.41
N LYS A 167 13.24 20.26 33.20
CA LYS A 167 13.16 18.87 33.65
C LYS A 167 14.07 18.00 32.77
N LYS A 168 14.75 17.03 33.39
CA LYS A 168 15.62 16.07 32.66
C LYS A 168 14.89 15.39 31.51
N ASP A 169 13.65 14.92 31.74
CA ASP A 169 12.84 14.28 30.69
C ASP A 169 12.56 15.19 29.48
N ALA A 170 12.45 16.51 29.70
CA ALA A 170 12.22 17.47 28.62
C ALA A 170 13.51 17.70 27.83
N VAL A 171 14.66 17.77 28.51
CA VAL A 171 15.99 17.85 27.88
C VAL A 171 16.23 16.59 27.04
N ASP A 172 15.95 15.40 27.57
CA ASP A 172 16.13 14.14 26.83
C ASP A 172 15.26 14.07 25.58
N LYS A 173 14.00 14.55 25.65
CA LYS A 173 13.13 14.66 24.47
C LYS A 173 13.70 15.61 23.41
N MET A 174 14.25 16.76 23.82
CA MET A 174 14.89 17.71 22.92
C MET A 174 16.12 17.09 22.25
N VAL A 175 16.98 16.41 23.02
CA VAL A 175 18.17 15.73 22.49
C VAL A 175 17.78 14.67 21.45
N ASN A 176 16.80 13.84 21.76
CA ASN A 176 16.29 12.83 20.83
C ASN A 176 15.76 13.45 19.52
N ASP A 177 15.05 14.58 19.59
CA ASP A 177 14.59 15.26 18.37
C ASP A 177 15.78 15.83 17.57
N LEU A 178 16.77 16.44 18.22
CA LEU A 178 17.99 16.93 17.57
C LEU A 178 18.78 15.82 16.88
N GLU A 179 18.97 14.68 17.54
CA GLU A 179 19.60 13.50 16.93
C GLU A 179 18.81 13.01 15.71
N GLY A 180 17.48 12.99 15.81
CA GLY A 180 16.59 12.68 14.69
C GLY A 180 16.72 13.66 13.52
N GLN A 181 16.90 14.96 13.82
CA GLN A 181 17.15 15.99 12.81
C GLN A 181 18.51 15.80 12.13
N ILE A 182 19.58 15.54 12.90
CA ILE A 182 20.93 15.28 12.39
C ILE A 182 20.93 14.03 11.49
N ALA A 183 20.29 12.94 11.92
CA ALA A 183 20.18 11.72 11.14
C ALA A 183 19.44 11.93 9.82
N LYS A 184 18.38 12.76 9.82
CA LYS A 184 17.66 13.15 8.58
C LYS A 184 18.54 14.01 7.67
N ARG A 185 19.30 14.95 8.21
CA ARG A 185 20.23 15.80 7.45
C ARG A 185 21.31 14.96 6.77
N GLY A 186 21.88 13.97 7.46
CA GLY A 186 22.85 13.04 6.88
C GLY A 186 22.32 12.24 5.69
N LYS A 187 21.01 11.96 5.66
CA LYS A 187 20.34 11.22 4.57
C LYS A 187 19.83 12.12 3.44
N TYR A 188 20.03 13.43 3.49
CA TYR A 188 19.53 14.38 2.48
C TYR A 188 20.10 14.09 1.08
N SER A 189 21.40 13.85 0.99
CA SER A 189 22.06 13.42 -0.25
C SER A 189 22.16 11.90 -0.30
N ARG A 190 21.29 11.26 -1.09
CA ARG A 190 21.31 9.80 -1.29
C ARG A 190 22.34 9.43 -2.35
N ARG A 191 23.24 8.48 -2.03
CA ARG A 191 24.16 7.91 -3.03
C ARG A 191 23.34 7.15 -4.09
N ARG A 192 23.61 7.44 -5.36
CA ARG A 192 23.09 6.65 -6.49
C ARG A 192 23.93 5.38 -6.60
N THR A 193 23.29 4.25 -6.89
CA THR A 193 23.97 2.98 -7.11
C THR A 193 24.95 3.12 -8.29
N HIS A 194 26.16 2.60 -8.12
CA HIS A 194 27.12 2.53 -9.21
C HIS A 194 26.62 1.47 -10.20
N ASN A 195 26.72 1.77 -11.50
CA ASN A 195 26.44 0.81 -12.55
C ASN A 195 27.79 0.42 -13.16
N ASP A 196 28.20 -0.83 -12.98
CA ASP A 196 29.50 -1.32 -13.43
C ASP A 196 29.57 -1.48 -14.96
N ASP A 197 28.40 -1.59 -15.62
CA ASP A 197 28.28 -1.73 -17.08
C ASP A 197 28.31 -0.39 -17.82
N ALA A 198 28.38 0.75 -17.11
CA ALA A 198 28.42 2.06 -17.76
C ALA A 198 29.83 2.37 -18.26
N ASP A 199 29.94 2.96 -19.46
CA ASP A 199 31.22 3.41 -20.01
C ASP A 199 31.92 4.40 -19.06
N ILE A 200 33.14 4.06 -18.67
CA ILE A 200 33.90 4.81 -17.68
C ILE A 200 34.67 5.93 -18.40
N ASP A 201 34.21 7.16 -18.24
CA ASP A 201 34.84 8.37 -18.80
C ASP A 201 35.85 9.04 -17.85
N TYR A 202 36.22 8.38 -16.74
CA TYR A 202 37.03 8.95 -15.67
C TYR A 202 38.13 8.03 -15.16
N ILE A 203 39.22 8.63 -14.67
CA ILE A 203 40.35 7.91 -14.06
C ILE A 203 40.23 7.85 -12.52
N ASN A 204 39.61 8.85 -11.89
CA ASN A 204 39.46 8.91 -10.42
C ASN A 204 38.06 9.40 -9.99
N GLU A 205 37.69 9.22 -8.71
CA GLU A 205 36.35 9.58 -8.20
C GLU A 205 36.07 11.09 -8.28
N ARG A 206 37.10 11.93 -8.13
CA ARG A 206 36.95 13.39 -8.23
C ARG A 206 36.63 13.81 -9.67
N ASN A 207 37.28 13.17 -10.64
CA ASN A 207 37.03 13.33 -12.07
C ASN A 207 35.63 12.83 -12.43
N ALA A 208 35.20 11.67 -11.93
CA ALA A 208 33.83 11.17 -12.12
C ALA A 208 32.76 12.17 -11.65
N LYS A 209 32.97 12.82 -10.49
CA LYS A 209 32.06 13.85 -9.98
C LYS A 209 32.09 15.12 -10.83
N PHE A 210 33.25 15.47 -11.38
CA PHE A 210 33.41 16.62 -12.27
C PHE A 210 32.74 16.37 -13.63
N ASN A 211 32.96 15.22 -14.27
CA ASN A 211 32.27 14.81 -15.50
C ASN A 211 30.76 14.78 -15.29
N LYS A 212 30.27 14.21 -14.17
CA LYS A 212 28.85 14.26 -13.79
C LYS A 212 28.32 15.68 -13.57
N LYS A 213 29.17 16.64 -13.20
CA LYS A 213 28.79 18.05 -13.10
C LYS A 213 28.66 18.64 -14.50
N LEU A 214 29.63 18.40 -15.38
CA LEU A 214 29.59 18.85 -16.77
C LEU A 214 28.36 18.29 -17.51
N GLU A 215 28.07 17.00 -17.37
CA GLU A 215 26.92 16.36 -18.01
C GLU A 215 25.59 17.01 -17.60
N ARG A 216 25.45 17.46 -16.34
CA ARG A 216 24.23 18.15 -15.88
C ARG A 216 24.01 19.52 -16.51
N PHE A 217 25.08 20.25 -16.84
CA PHE A 217 24.99 21.61 -17.37
C PHE A 217 25.07 21.63 -18.90
N TYR A 218 25.91 20.78 -19.49
CA TYR A 218 26.22 20.80 -20.92
C TYR A 218 25.65 19.62 -21.68
N GLY A 219 25.25 18.54 -21.01
CA GLY A 219 24.78 17.32 -21.68
C GLY A 219 23.58 17.55 -22.60
N GLU A 220 22.69 18.48 -22.26
CA GLU A 220 21.57 18.89 -23.13
C GLU A 220 22.07 19.56 -24.43
N HIS A 221 23.12 20.39 -24.33
CA HIS A 221 23.67 21.13 -25.46
C HIS A 221 24.66 20.31 -26.29
N THR A 222 25.33 19.33 -25.69
CA THR A 222 26.34 18.48 -26.35
C THR A 222 25.80 17.12 -26.79
N ALA A 223 24.48 16.90 -26.69
CA ALA A 223 23.85 15.62 -27.01
C ALA A 223 24.15 15.17 -28.45
N GLU A 224 24.11 16.09 -29.42
CA GLU A 224 24.41 15.81 -30.82
C GLU A 224 25.87 15.39 -31.03
N ILE A 225 26.81 16.12 -30.41
CA ILE A 225 28.25 15.81 -30.47
C ILE A 225 28.52 14.41 -29.90
N LYS A 226 27.87 14.08 -28.77
CA LYS A 226 27.99 12.77 -28.12
C LYS A 226 27.47 11.65 -29.03
N GLN A 227 26.31 11.84 -29.65
CA GLN A 227 25.78 10.87 -30.61
C GLN A 227 26.69 10.69 -31.84
N ASN A 228 27.29 11.77 -32.34
CA ASN A 228 28.21 11.70 -33.48
C ASN A 228 29.48 10.92 -33.12
N LEU A 229 30.00 11.08 -31.90
CA LEU A 229 31.13 10.28 -31.39
C LEU A 229 30.75 8.79 -31.27
N GLU A 230 29.58 8.47 -30.74
CA GLU A 230 29.06 7.10 -30.64
C GLU A 230 28.81 6.47 -32.02
N ARG A 231 28.49 7.28 -33.04
CA ARG A 231 28.33 6.86 -34.44
C ARG A 231 29.65 6.81 -35.22
N GLY A 232 30.80 7.04 -34.59
CA GLY A 232 32.09 6.96 -35.24
C GLY A 232 32.48 8.20 -36.06
N THR A 233 32.01 9.38 -35.66
CA THR A 233 32.32 10.70 -36.28
C THR A 233 31.92 10.83 -37.76
N ALA A 234 31.08 9.93 -38.26
CA ALA A 234 30.43 10.08 -39.55
C ALA A 234 29.35 11.17 -39.43
N ILE A 235 29.54 12.27 -40.17
CA ILE A 235 28.50 13.28 -40.42
C ILE A 235 27.46 12.68 -41.36
#